data_AF-B4XWC7-F1
#
_entry.id   AF-B4XWC7-F1
#
_cell.length_a   1.000
_cell.length_b   1.000
_cell.length_c   1.000
_cell.angle_alpha   90.00
_cell.angle_beta   90.00
_cell.angle_gamma   90.00
#
_symmetry.space_group_name_H-M   'P 1'
#
loop_
_entity.id
_entity.type
_entity.pdbx_description
1 polymer ?
#
loop_
_entity_poly.entity_id
_entity_poly.type
_entity_poly.pdbx_seq_one_letter_code
_entity_poly.pdbx_strand_id
1 'polypeptide(L)'
;KVKRCTGMDGPYYVYFLQPTTGCSMAYCMDTRNAVGPDQPAMRNVETHGSFCYKLSSSPKDHLGSGQECAGMGGNLALIKNINTQHTVANHIIQNHNGVSHWVGIKAPVSPFLYDDWSPVEDPLLWAPNQPPTFCVYMDSEANYLFSVAPCSEQHEFVCESPIADCQQDVCQNGGACSSCFGETHKMCSCQPGYTGNQCETDIDECSSSPCLNDGTCRDGVNSYACVCVFGYDGVN
;
A
#
# COMPACT_ATOMS: atom_id res chain seq x y z
N LYS A 1 24.89 -14.37 -7.63
CA LYS A 1 25.50 -13.03 -7.86
C LYS A 1 24.42 -11.99 -7.60
N VAL A 2 24.56 -11.15 -6.59
CA VAL A 2 23.62 -10.04 -6.32
C VAL A 2 23.78 -9.02 -7.45
N LYS A 3 22.71 -8.69 -8.18
CA LYS A 3 22.71 -7.60 -9.16
C LYS A 3 22.40 -6.30 -8.42
N ARG A 4 23.15 -5.23 -8.74
CA ARG A 4 22.90 -3.89 -8.22
C ARG A 4 21.70 -3.29 -8.93
N CYS A 5 20.80 -2.64 -8.21
CA CYS A 5 19.70 -1.89 -8.80
C CYS A 5 20.26 -0.75 -9.68
N THR A 6 19.83 -0.66 -10.93
CA THR A 6 20.28 0.36 -11.90
C THR A 6 19.08 1.19 -12.34
N GLY A 7 19.19 2.51 -12.37
CA GLY A 7 18.10 3.42 -12.78
C GLY A 7 17.26 4.01 -11.63
N MET A 8 17.75 3.95 -10.39
CA MET A 8 17.09 4.54 -9.21
C MET A 8 18.06 5.54 -8.54
N ASP A 9 17.63 6.80 -8.38
CA ASP A 9 18.39 7.85 -7.68
C ASP A 9 17.97 7.89 -6.20
N GLY A 10 18.63 7.12 -5.33
CA GLY A 10 18.35 7.12 -3.88
C GLY A 10 18.77 5.84 -3.14
N PRO A 11 18.61 5.78 -1.80
CA PRO A 11 18.87 4.58 -1.01
C PRO A 11 17.82 3.49 -1.30
N TYR A 12 18.28 2.32 -1.72
CA TYR A 12 17.46 1.14 -2.01
C TYR A 12 17.83 -0.03 -1.10
N TYR A 13 16.82 -0.81 -0.68
CA TYR A 13 17.02 -2.10 -0.02
C TYR A 13 16.84 -3.24 -1.01
N VAL A 14 17.61 -4.31 -0.81
CA VAL A 14 17.51 -5.55 -1.57
C VAL A 14 17.04 -6.64 -0.62
N TYR A 15 15.79 -7.07 -0.75
CA TYR A 15 15.25 -8.20 0.01
C TYR A 15 15.54 -9.50 -0.73
N PHE A 16 15.87 -10.56 -0.01
CA PHE A 16 16.03 -11.91 -0.56
C PHE A 16 14.87 -12.77 -0.07
N LEU A 17 13.98 -13.20 -0.96
CA LEU A 17 13.12 -14.34 -0.67
C LEU A 17 14.03 -15.57 -0.64
N GLN A 18 14.07 -16.35 0.43
CA GLN A 18 14.80 -17.62 0.42
C GLN A 18 13.89 -18.72 -0.12
N PRO A 19 14.04 -19.21 -1.37
CA PRO A 19 13.48 -20.50 -1.71
C PRO A 19 14.48 -21.59 -1.32
N THR A 20 13.92 -22.71 -0.88
CA THR A 20 14.59 -24.00 -0.64
C THR A 20 15.28 -24.57 -1.90
N THR A 21 15.29 -23.85 -3.02
CA THR A 21 15.84 -24.27 -4.33
C THR A 21 17.02 -23.40 -4.82
N GLY A 22 17.59 -22.52 -3.98
CA GLY A 22 18.89 -21.90 -4.25
C GLY A 22 18.90 -20.69 -5.21
N CYS A 23 17.75 -20.12 -5.57
CA CYS A 23 17.66 -18.84 -6.29
C CYS A 23 16.70 -17.86 -5.61
N SER A 24 17.22 -16.97 -4.77
CA SER A 24 16.42 -15.89 -4.17
C SER A 24 16.02 -14.84 -5.20
N MET A 25 14.72 -14.58 -5.35
CA MET A 25 14.24 -13.37 -6.01
C MET A 25 14.59 -12.16 -5.15
N ALA A 26 15.13 -11.13 -5.80
CA ALA A 26 15.54 -9.89 -5.20
C ALA A 26 14.80 -8.72 -5.86
N TYR A 27 14.16 -7.88 -5.05
CA TYR A 27 13.41 -6.71 -5.53
C TYR A 27 14.14 -5.42 -5.16
N CYS A 28 14.10 -4.46 -6.07
CA CYS A 28 14.53 -3.09 -5.85
C CYS A 28 13.29 -2.24 -5.55
N MET A 29 13.20 -1.64 -4.36
CA MET A 29 12.14 -0.69 -4.02
C MET A 29 12.71 0.73 -3.97
N ASP A 30 12.03 1.66 -4.65
CA ASP A 30 12.32 3.10 -4.59
C ASP A 30 11.61 3.69 -3.37
N THR A 31 12.39 4.23 -2.43
CA THR A 31 11.88 4.86 -1.20
C THR A 31 11.37 6.28 -1.42
N ARG A 32 11.53 6.87 -2.61
CA ARG A 32 10.97 8.20 -2.91
C ARG A 32 9.44 8.21 -3.02
N ASN A 33 8.83 7.05 -3.26
CA ASN A 33 7.38 6.87 -3.18
C ASN A 33 6.93 6.20 -1.88
N ALA A 34 7.84 6.00 -0.92
CA ALA A 34 7.41 5.76 0.45
C ALA A 34 6.85 7.09 0.94
N VAL A 35 5.53 7.18 1.02
CA VAL A 35 4.80 8.25 1.68
C VAL A 35 5.55 8.60 2.97
N GLY A 36 6.03 9.85 3.07
CA GLY A 36 6.89 10.30 4.15
C GLY A 36 6.24 10.10 5.53
N PRO A 37 7.03 10.11 6.62
CA PRO A 37 6.59 9.72 7.96
C PRO A 37 5.60 10.67 8.67
N ASP A 38 5.00 11.65 7.98
CA ASP A 38 4.10 12.66 8.54
C ASP A 38 2.62 12.47 8.17
N GLN A 39 2.10 11.23 8.21
CA GLN A 39 0.65 10.99 8.06
C GLN A 39 0.07 10.14 9.20
N PRO A 40 -0.25 10.77 10.35
CA PRO A 40 -0.87 10.07 11.48
C PRO A 40 -2.30 9.57 11.22
N ALA A 41 -2.95 9.97 10.11
CA ALA A 41 -4.33 9.62 9.77
C ALA A 41 -4.48 8.34 8.89
N MET A 42 -3.40 7.83 8.30
CA MET A 42 -3.44 6.68 7.36
C MET A 42 -2.72 5.42 7.86
N ARG A 43 -2.64 5.21 9.17
CA ARG A 43 -1.92 4.05 9.72
C ARG A 43 -2.43 2.67 9.28
N ASN A 44 -3.67 2.56 8.77
CA ASN A 44 -4.27 1.27 8.43
C ASN A 44 -4.73 1.14 6.98
N VAL A 45 -4.52 2.15 6.11
CA VAL A 45 -4.97 2.13 4.70
C VAL A 45 -3.83 2.44 3.75
N GLU A 46 -3.61 1.56 2.76
CA GLU A 46 -2.60 1.68 1.71
C GLU A 46 -3.27 1.75 0.34
N THR A 47 -2.66 2.42 -0.65
CA THR A 47 -3.23 2.50 -2.02
C THR A 47 -2.32 1.85 -3.06
N HIS A 48 -2.91 1.12 -4.01
CA HIS A 48 -2.19 0.61 -5.18
C HIS A 48 -3.10 0.53 -6.41
N GLY A 49 -2.70 1.21 -7.49
CA GLY A 49 -3.54 1.34 -8.67
C GLY A 49 -4.81 2.12 -8.35
N SER A 50 -5.98 1.55 -8.66
CA SER A 50 -7.29 2.17 -8.44
C SER A 50 -8.00 1.71 -7.16
N PHE A 51 -7.27 1.08 -6.23
CA PHE A 51 -7.84 0.48 -5.02
C PHE A 51 -7.09 0.90 -3.75
N CYS A 52 -7.83 0.94 -2.65
CA CYS A 52 -7.32 1.08 -1.30
C CYS A 52 -7.41 -0.26 -0.56
N TYR A 53 -6.48 -0.53 0.33
CA TYR A 53 -6.37 -1.74 1.12
C TYR A 53 -6.33 -1.39 2.60
N LYS A 54 -7.26 -1.94 3.38
CA LYS A 54 -7.38 -1.70 4.82
C LYS A 54 -7.15 -2.99 5.61
N LEU A 55 -6.31 -2.92 6.63
CA LEU A 55 -6.11 -4.04 7.56
C LEU A 55 -7.15 -3.99 8.68
N SER A 56 -7.68 -5.16 9.03
CA SER A 56 -8.49 -5.36 10.25
C SER A 56 -7.66 -6.05 11.32
N SER A 57 -7.70 -5.55 12.55
CA SER A 57 -7.05 -6.15 13.73
C SER A 57 -7.98 -7.04 14.54
N SER A 58 -9.18 -7.34 14.03
CA SER A 58 -10.17 -8.19 14.70
C SER A 58 -10.33 -9.48 13.91
N PRO A 59 -9.69 -10.59 14.35
CA PRO A 59 -9.79 -11.86 13.65
C PRO A 59 -11.25 -12.32 13.50
N LYS A 60 -11.58 -12.84 12.33
CA LYS A 60 -12.89 -13.38 11.97
C LYS A 60 -12.75 -14.63 11.11
N ASP A 61 -13.85 -15.39 11.01
CA ASP A 61 -13.96 -16.37 9.92
C ASP A 61 -14.02 -15.66 8.56
N HIS A 62 -13.80 -16.40 7.48
CA HIS A 62 -13.71 -15.79 6.15
C HIS A 62 -15.02 -15.10 5.74
N LEU A 63 -16.16 -15.70 6.06
CA LEU A 63 -17.49 -15.16 5.76
C LEU A 63 -17.74 -13.84 6.50
N GLY A 64 -17.50 -13.82 7.81
CA GLY A 64 -17.64 -12.63 8.65
C GLY A 64 -16.67 -11.52 8.26
N SER A 65 -15.45 -11.87 7.85
CA SER A 65 -14.48 -10.93 7.28
C SER A 65 -15.02 -10.27 6.00
N GLY A 66 -15.59 -11.08 5.09
CA GLY A 66 -16.24 -10.60 3.87
C GLY A 66 -17.42 -9.66 4.13
N GLN A 67 -18.26 -10.00 5.10
CA GLN A 67 -19.40 -9.18 5.50
C GLN A 67 -18.96 -7.84 6.11
N GLU A 68 -17.89 -7.82 6.91
CA GLU A 68 -17.36 -6.57 7.47
C GLU A 68 -16.81 -5.65 6.38
N CYS A 69 -16.02 -6.18 5.45
CA CYS A 69 -15.54 -5.39 4.31
C CYS A 69 -16.69 -4.84 3.46
N ALA A 70 -17.73 -5.65 3.22
CA ALA A 70 -18.93 -5.23 2.50
C ALA A 70 -19.70 -4.11 3.24
N GLY A 71 -19.79 -4.19 4.57
CA GLY A 71 -20.41 -3.16 5.39
C GLY A 71 -19.69 -1.80 5.31
N MET A 72 -18.40 -1.79 4.97
CA MET A 72 -17.62 -0.59 4.72
C MET A 72 -17.68 -0.11 3.26
N GLY A 73 -18.49 -0.71 2.39
CA GLY A 73 -18.56 -0.36 0.97
C GLY A 73 -17.41 -0.93 0.13
N GLY A 74 -16.76 -1.99 0.62
CA GLY A 74 -15.69 -2.71 -0.08
C GLY A 74 -15.94 -4.21 -0.16
N ASN A 75 -14.87 -4.99 -0.25
CA ASN A 75 -14.88 -6.45 -0.18
C ASN A 75 -13.56 -6.95 0.39
N LEU A 76 -13.44 -8.25 0.68
CA LEU A 76 -12.11 -8.83 0.96
C LEU A 76 -11.19 -8.61 -0.25
N ALA A 77 -9.91 -8.31 -0.01
CA ALA A 77 -8.97 -7.87 -1.04
C ALA A 77 -8.77 -8.90 -2.16
N LEU A 78 -8.98 -8.49 -3.41
CA LEU A 78 -8.81 -9.29 -4.61
C LEU A 78 -7.42 -9.02 -5.19
N ILE A 79 -6.42 -9.73 -4.67
CA ILE A 79 -5.04 -9.58 -5.13
C ILE A 79 -4.88 -10.29 -6.48
N LYS A 80 -4.81 -9.49 -7.55
CA LYS A 80 -4.83 -9.97 -8.95
C LYS A 80 -3.45 -10.13 -9.60
N ASN A 81 -2.41 -9.58 -8.98
CA ASN A 81 -1.05 -9.63 -9.52
C ASN A 81 0.00 -9.50 -8.41
N ILE A 82 1.25 -9.80 -8.76
CA ILE A 82 2.38 -9.83 -7.84
C ILE A 82 2.72 -8.46 -7.22
N ASN A 83 2.54 -7.37 -7.96
CA ASN A 83 2.82 -6.02 -7.45
C ASN A 83 1.84 -5.66 -6.34
N THR A 84 0.55 -5.97 -6.54
CA THR A 84 -0.48 -5.78 -5.52
C THR A 84 -0.24 -6.66 -4.31
N GLN A 85 0.18 -7.92 -4.51
CA GLN A 85 0.54 -8.82 -3.41
C GLN A 85 1.68 -8.24 -2.58
N HIS A 86 2.72 -7.70 -3.20
CA HIS A 86 3.83 -7.06 -2.49
C HIS A 86 3.38 -5.81 -1.74
N THR A 87 2.55 -4.95 -2.34
CA THR A 87 2.06 -3.76 -1.65
C THR A 87 1.27 -4.14 -0.40
N VAL A 88 0.35 -5.10 -0.51
CA VAL A 88 -0.44 -5.57 0.64
C VAL A 88 0.44 -6.27 1.68
N ALA A 89 1.38 -7.12 1.27
CA ALA A 89 2.31 -7.78 2.17
C ALA A 89 3.18 -6.78 2.93
N ASN A 90 3.73 -5.78 2.26
CA ASN A 90 4.51 -4.72 2.90
C ASN A 90 3.68 -3.93 3.90
N HIS A 91 2.43 -3.60 3.55
CA HIS A 91 1.50 -2.93 4.45
C HIS A 91 1.23 -3.75 5.71
N ILE A 92 1.03 -5.08 5.55
CA ILE A 92 0.90 -6.01 6.68
C ILE A 92 2.20 -6.05 7.50
N ILE A 93 3.37 -6.19 6.88
CA ILE A 93 4.66 -6.24 7.60
C ILE A 93 4.89 -4.99 8.43
N GLN A 94 4.49 -3.81 7.93
CA GLN A 94 4.71 -2.55 8.63
C GLN A 94 3.77 -2.37 9.83
N ASN A 95 2.55 -2.90 9.76
CA ASN A 95 1.50 -2.58 10.74
C ASN A 95 1.04 -3.77 11.59
N HIS A 96 1.09 -4.98 11.04
CA HIS A 96 0.58 -6.23 11.62
C HIS A 96 1.61 -7.38 11.44
N ASN A 97 2.90 -7.08 11.68
CA ASN A 97 3.99 -8.03 11.44
C ASN A 97 3.79 -9.37 12.18
N GLY A 98 3.94 -10.48 11.46
CA GLY A 98 3.82 -11.82 12.03
C GLY A 98 2.37 -12.31 12.15
N VAL A 99 1.40 -11.57 11.60
CA VAL A 99 -0.02 -11.95 11.60
C VAL A 99 -0.46 -12.30 10.18
N SER A 100 -1.25 -13.36 10.07
CA SER A 100 -1.82 -13.82 8.80
C SER A 100 -3.17 -13.17 8.52
N HIS A 101 -3.44 -12.87 7.24
CA HIS A 101 -4.65 -12.15 6.84
C HIS A 101 -5.45 -12.87 5.76
N TRP A 102 -6.77 -13.02 5.95
CA TRP A 102 -7.68 -13.44 4.91
C TRP A 102 -7.68 -12.46 3.74
N VAL A 103 -7.79 -13.02 2.53
CA VAL A 103 -7.96 -12.27 1.28
C VAL A 103 -9.17 -12.81 0.50
N GLY A 104 -9.67 -12.00 -0.41
CA GLY A 104 -10.89 -12.26 -1.17
C GLY A 104 -10.67 -13.11 -2.41
N ILE A 105 -9.54 -13.83 -2.52
CA ILE A 105 -9.21 -14.58 -3.72
C ILE A 105 -10.29 -15.64 -3.94
N LYS A 106 -11.11 -15.39 -4.97
CA LYS A 106 -11.91 -16.43 -5.59
C LYS A 106 -10.90 -17.35 -6.26
N ALA A 107 -10.66 -18.51 -5.67
CA ALA A 107 -9.92 -19.54 -6.38
C ALA A 107 -10.58 -19.68 -7.77
N PRO A 108 -9.83 -19.67 -8.88
CA PRO A 108 -10.28 -20.51 -9.96
C PRO A 108 -10.38 -21.90 -9.35
N VAL A 109 -11.59 -22.47 -9.29
CA VAL A 109 -11.75 -23.90 -9.10
C VAL A 109 -11.09 -24.57 -10.29
N SER A 110 -9.76 -24.75 -10.20
CA SER A 110 -8.95 -25.43 -11.21
C SER A 110 -8.95 -24.74 -12.60
N PRO A 111 -8.10 -25.18 -13.57
CA PRO A 111 -7.40 -26.46 -13.56
C PRO A 111 -6.27 -26.48 -12.55
N PHE A 112 -6.25 -27.51 -11.72
CA PHE A 112 -5.04 -27.94 -11.06
C PHE A 112 -4.15 -28.47 -12.17
N LEU A 113 -2.94 -27.94 -12.23
CA LEU A 113 -1.92 -28.38 -13.17
C LEU A 113 -0.85 -29.13 -12.38
N TYR A 114 -0.38 -30.27 -12.89
CA TYR A 114 0.90 -30.84 -12.43
C TYR A 114 2.04 -29.86 -12.76
N ASP A 115 3.23 -30.05 -12.17
CA ASP A 115 4.42 -29.22 -12.42
C ASP A 115 4.83 -29.14 -13.91
N ASP A 116 4.27 -30.01 -14.77
CA ASP A 116 4.44 -30.03 -16.22
C ASP A 116 3.30 -29.36 -17.01
N TRP A 117 2.42 -28.63 -16.31
CA TRP A 117 1.26 -27.93 -16.89
C TRP A 117 0.20 -28.84 -17.50
N SER A 118 0.21 -30.14 -17.20
CA SER A 118 -0.88 -31.05 -17.59
C SER A 118 -2.09 -30.91 -16.66
N PRO A 119 -3.33 -30.91 -17.19
CA PRO A 119 -4.54 -30.83 -16.38
C PRO A 119 -4.73 -32.11 -15.55
N VAL A 120 -5.08 -31.94 -14.27
CA VAL A 120 -5.53 -33.05 -13.43
C VAL A 120 -6.92 -33.48 -13.90
N GLU A 121 -7.04 -34.66 -14.50
CA GLU A 121 -8.33 -35.28 -14.80
C GLU A 121 -8.98 -35.74 -13.48
N ASP A 122 -10.04 -35.01 -13.09
CA ASP A 122 -11.12 -35.37 -12.15
C ASP A 122 -11.04 -34.89 -10.67
N PRO A 123 -11.59 -33.70 -10.35
CA PRO A 123 -11.96 -33.33 -8.98
C PRO A 123 -13.49 -33.22 -8.82
N LEU A 124 -14.23 -34.30 -9.08
CA LEU A 124 -15.59 -34.43 -8.53
C LEU A 124 -15.57 -34.20 -7.01
N LEU A 125 -16.27 -33.16 -6.52
CA LEU A 125 -17.04 -33.11 -5.24
C LEU A 125 -17.38 -31.70 -4.70
N TRP A 126 -17.49 -30.65 -5.52
CA TRP A 126 -18.17 -29.43 -5.06
C TRP A 126 -19.69 -29.63 -5.23
N ALA A 127 -20.35 -30.02 -4.14
CA ALA A 127 -21.81 -30.00 -4.08
C ALA A 127 -22.29 -28.56 -4.40
N PRO A 128 -23.26 -28.35 -5.30
CA PRO A 128 -23.64 -27.03 -5.80
C PRO A 128 -24.22 -26.05 -4.76
N ASN A 129 -24.22 -26.41 -3.46
CA ASN A 129 -24.78 -25.62 -2.35
C ASN A 129 -23.97 -25.72 -1.04
N GLN A 130 -22.65 -25.99 -1.08
CA GLN A 130 -21.80 -25.89 0.12
C GLN A 130 -20.76 -24.79 -0.09
N PRO A 131 -20.58 -23.87 0.88
CA PRO A 131 -19.50 -22.89 0.83
C PRO A 131 -18.15 -23.62 0.76
N PRO A 132 -17.09 -22.98 0.23
CA PRO A 132 -15.76 -23.57 0.25
C PRO A 132 -15.40 -24.00 1.67
N THR A 133 -14.85 -25.21 1.80
CA THR A 133 -14.32 -25.70 3.07
C THR A 133 -13.01 -25.01 3.42
N PHE A 134 -12.24 -24.59 2.41
CA PHE A 134 -10.94 -23.91 2.55
C PHE A 134 -10.94 -22.54 1.85
N CYS A 135 -10.31 -21.57 2.49
CA CYS A 135 -10.20 -20.18 2.07
C CYS A 135 -8.73 -19.75 2.02
N VAL A 136 -8.45 -18.67 1.29
CA VAL A 136 -7.07 -18.21 1.03
C VAL A 136 -6.70 -17.07 1.97
N TYR A 137 -5.52 -17.17 2.56
CA TYR A 137 -4.91 -16.14 3.40
C TYR A 137 -3.47 -15.85 2.96
N MET A 138 -2.95 -14.70 3.37
CA MET A 138 -1.53 -14.35 3.28
C MET A 138 -0.83 -14.84 4.55
N ASP A 139 0.07 -15.79 4.39
CA ASP A 139 0.68 -16.54 5.50
C ASP A 139 1.95 -15.85 6.00
N SER A 140 1.91 -15.33 7.23
CA SER A 140 3.04 -14.64 7.85
C SER A 140 4.27 -15.54 8.06
N GLU A 141 4.10 -16.84 8.25
CA GLU A 141 5.20 -17.79 8.40
C GLU A 141 5.83 -18.15 7.06
N ALA A 142 5.04 -18.09 5.98
CA ALA A 142 5.51 -18.26 4.60
C ALA A 142 5.85 -16.93 3.91
N ASN A 143 6.24 -15.90 4.67
CA ASN A 143 6.58 -14.58 4.16
C ASN A 143 5.50 -13.96 3.26
N TYR A 144 4.25 -14.08 3.70
CA TYR A 144 3.03 -13.55 3.09
C TYR A 144 2.74 -14.09 1.68
N LEU A 145 3.24 -15.29 1.38
CA LEU A 145 2.75 -16.10 0.26
C LEU A 145 1.32 -16.57 0.56
N PHE A 146 0.56 -16.90 -0.50
CA PHE A 146 -0.78 -17.42 -0.34
C PHE A 146 -0.77 -18.85 0.18
N SER A 147 -1.57 -19.10 1.19
CA SER A 147 -1.83 -20.43 1.76
C SER A 147 -3.33 -20.63 1.90
N VAL A 148 -3.74 -21.86 2.24
CA VAL A 148 -5.14 -22.24 2.41
C VAL A 148 -5.41 -22.77 3.82
N ALA A 149 -6.52 -22.37 4.40
CA ALA A 149 -6.96 -22.82 5.72
C ALA A 149 -8.49 -23.00 5.73
N PRO A 150 -9.05 -23.84 6.62
CA PRO A 150 -10.49 -23.95 6.77
C PRO A 150 -11.16 -22.57 6.92
N CYS A 151 -12.22 -22.30 6.15
CA CYS A 151 -12.86 -20.97 6.13
C CYS A 151 -13.43 -20.53 7.49
N SER A 152 -13.64 -21.48 8.41
CA SER A 152 -14.08 -21.22 9.79
C SER A 152 -12.98 -20.75 10.73
N GLU A 153 -11.70 -20.87 10.34
CA GLU A 153 -10.59 -20.36 11.14
C GLU A 153 -10.65 -18.84 11.28
N GLN A 154 -10.16 -18.34 12.41
CA GLN A 154 -10.13 -16.92 12.70
C GLN A 154 -8.79 -16.34 12.26
N HIS A 155 -8.81 -15.48 11.26
CA HIS A 155 -7.64 -14.69 10.86
C HIS A 155 -8.04 -13.23 10.83
N GLU A 156 -7.05 -12.36 11.01
CA GLU A 156 -7.22 -10.97 10.58
C GLU A 156 -7.47 -10.92 9.07
N PHE A 157 -7.80 -9.77 8.51
CA PHE A 157 -8.17 -9.72 7.09
C PHE A 157 -7.86 -8.39 6.43
N VAL A 158 -7.74 -8.44 5.10
CA VAL A 158 -7.54 -7.27 4.26
C VAL A 158 -8.81 -6.97 3.49
N CYS A 159 -9.35 -5.77 3.66
CA CYS A 159 -10.42 -5.24 2.83
C CYS A 159 -9.85 -4.42 1.69
N GLU A 160 -10.49 -4.46 0.51
CA GLU A 160 -10.28 -3.50 -0.57
C GLU A 160 -11.53 -2.67 -0.85
N SER A 161 -11.33 -1.45 -1.35
CA SER A 161 -12.38 -0.60 -1.92
C SER A 161 -11.81 0.13 -3.13
N PRO A 162 -12.62 0.41 -4.17
CA PRO A 162 -12.21 1.33 -5.22
C PRO A 162 -11.92 2.71 -4.62
N ILE A 163 -10.93 3.40 -5.20
CA ILE A 163 -10.71 4.82 -4.97
C ILE A 163 -11.84 5.58 -5.66
N ALA A 164 -12.43 6.55 -4.96
CA ALA A 164 -13.48 7.42 -5.48
C ALA A 164 -13.19 8.88 -5.14
N ASP A 165 -13.66 9.81 -5.96
CA ASP A 165 -13.60 11.24 -5.63
C ASP A 165 -14.42 11.54 -4.37
N CYS A 166 -14.00 12.54 -3.60
CA CYS A 166 -14.76 13.00 -2.43
C CYS A 166 -16.04 13.76 -2.85
N GLN A 167 -17.15 13.59 -2.13
CA GLN A 167 -18.35 14.41 -2.37
C GLN A 167 -18.17 15.88 -1.94
N GLN A 168 -17.27 16.12 -0.98
CA GLN A 168 -16.91 17.46 -0.53
C GLN A 168 -15.39 17.60 -0.49
N ASP A 169 -14.90 18.69 -1.07
CA ASP A 169 -13.48 19.01 -1.05
C ASP A 169 -13.06 19.44 0.36
N VAL A 170 -12.19 18.64 0.97
CA VAL A 170 -11.57 18.90 2.27
C VAL A 170 -10.10 19.26 2.14
N CYS A 171 -9.54 19.17 0.94
CA CYS A 171 -8.13 19.44 0.70
C CYS A 171 -7.95 20.92 0.37
N GLN A 172 -7.10 21.59 1.14
CA GLN A 172 -6.78 23.00 0.98
C GLN A 172 -5.72 23.18 -0.12
N ASN A 173 -5.52 24.44 -0.52
CA ASN A 173 -4.44 24.85 -1.43
C ASN A 173 -4.39 24.08 -2.76
N GLY A 174 -5.56 23.67 -3.28
CA GLY A 174 -5.68 22.97 -4.55
C GLY A 174 -5.25 21.49 -4.52
N GLY A 175 -5.18 20.88 -3.33
CA GLY A 175 -4.95 19.44 -3.19
C GLY A 175 -6.09 18.62 -3.81
N ALA A 176 -5.76 17.45 -4.34
CA ALA A 176 -6.76 16.52 -4.89
C ALA A 176 -7.31 15.61 -3.78
N CYS A 177 -8.63 15.49 -3.68
CA CYS A 177 -9.30 14.67 -2.68
C CYS A 177 -9.75 13.31 -3.24
N SER A 178 -9.31 12.25 -2.59
CA SER A 178 -9.74 10.87 -2.85
C SER A 178 -10.33 10.24 -1.59
N SER A 179 -11.23 9.27 -1.76
CA SER A 179 -11.88 8.55 -0.69
C SER A 179 -11.90 7.04 -0.92
N CYS A 180 -11.94 6.30 0.18
CA CYS A 180 -12.07 4.85 0.21
C CYS A 180 -13.18 4.46 1.19
N PHE A 181 -13.81 3.30 0.98
CA PHE A 181 -14.77 2.72 1.92
C PHE A 181 -15.94 3.67 2.27
N GLY A 182 -16.62 4.20 1.23
CA GLY A 182 -17.81 5.03 1.40
C GLY A 182 -17.58 6.31 2.20
N GLU A 183 -16.52 7.06 1.88
CA GLU A 183 -16.09 8.32 2.52
C GLU A 183 -15.50 8.24 3.94
N THR A 184 -15.46 7.05 4.56
CA THR A 184 -14.90 6.92 5.92
C THR A 184 -13.41 7.24 5.98
N HIS A 185 -12.70 7.04 4.86
CA HIS A 185 -11.28 7.36 4.74
C HIS A 185 -11.11 8.34 3.58
N LYS A 186 -10.75 9.58 3.90
CA LYS A 186 -10.42 10.64 2.94
C LYS A 186 -8.92 10.87 2.96
N MET A 187 -8.35 11.09 1.80
CA MET A 187 -6.91 11.28 1.60
C MET A 187 -6.69 12.44 0.63
N CYS A 188 -5.80 13.35 1.01
CA CYS A 188 -5.42 14.50 0.20
C CYS A 188 -4.07 14.27 -0.45
N SER A 189 -4.01 14.48 -1.77
CA SER A 189 -2.76 14.60 -2.52
C SER A 189 -2.43 16.08 -2.68
N CYS A 190 -1.44 16.55 -1.93
CA CYS A 190 -1.09 17.96 -1.88
C CYS A 190 -0.34 18.43 -3.13
N GLN A 191 -0.59 19.68 -3.52
CA GLN A 191 0.24 20.36 -4.52
C GLN A 191 1.67 20.54 -3.98
N PRO A 192 2.68 20.64 -4.86
CA PRO A 192 4.04 20.99 -4.46
C PRO A 192 4.05 22.28 -3.64
N GLY A 193 4.87 22.31 -2.57
CA GLY A 193 4.92 23.42 -1.61
C GLY A 193 3.96 23.28 -0.43
N TYR A 194 3.04 22.32 -0.42
CA TYR A 194 2.10 22.13 0.70
C TYR A 194 2.24 20.75 1.37
N THR A 195 1.93 20.69 2.65
CA THR A 195 1.93 19.50 3.50
C THR A 195 0.76 19.51 4.49
N GLY A 196 0.62 18.43 5.27
CA GLY A 196 -0.49 18.19 6.20
C GLY A 196 -1.57 17.26 5.65
N ASN A 197 -2.45 16.78 6.52
CA ASN A 197 -3.49 15.81 6.14
C ASN A 197 -4.55 16.41 5.20
N GLN A 198 -4.72 17.74 5.26
CA GLN A 198 -5.64 18.50 4.42
C GLN A 198 -4.87 19.50 3.54
N CYS A 199 -3.56 19.32 3.34
CA CYS A 199 -2.71 20.25 2.58
C CYS A 199 -2.78 21.71 3.11
N GLU A 200 -3.01 21.86 4.41
CA GLU A 200 -3.25 23.14 5.08
C GLU A 200 -1.96 23.91 5.43
N THR A 201 -0.81 23.24 5.36
CA THR A 201 0.48 23.81 5.78
C THR A 201 1.33 24.13 4.56
N ASP A 202 1.74 25.38 4.41
CA ASP A 202 2.78 25.79 3.46
C ASP A 202 4.13 25.28 3.97
N ILE A 203 4.93 24.69 3.09
CA ILE A 203 6.27 24.20 3.43
C ILE A 203 7.18 25.42 3.50
N ASP A 204 7.96 25.54 4.58
CA ASP A 204 8.96 26.60 4.70
C ASP A 204 10.24 26.19 3.97
N GLU A 205 10.43 26.66 2.73
CA GLU A 205 11.65 26.40 1.96
C GLU A 205 12.88 27.09 2.53
N CYS A 206 12.68 28.14 3.35
CA CYS A 206 13.75 28.83 4.06
C CYS A 206 14.27 28.06 5.28
N SER A 207 13.56 27.02 5.75
CA SER A 207 13.97 26.19 6.90
C SER A 207 15.36 25.57 6.77
N SER A 208 15.80 25.31 5.53
CA SER A 208 17.14 24.80 5.22
C SER A 208 18.25 25.86 5.22
N SER A 209 17.90 27.13 5.48
CA SER A 209 18.79 28.31 5.36
C SER A 209 19.53 28.35 4.03
N PRO A 210 18.82 28.39 2.88
CA PRO A 210 19.45 28.28 1.56
C PRO A 210 20.23 29.54 1.15
N CYS A 211 19.94 30.69 1.76
CA CYS A 211 20.58 31.95 1.41
C CYS A 211 21.99 32.08 2.00
N LEU A 212 22.94 32.48 1.16
CA LEU A 212 24.35 32.60 1.48
C LEU A 212 24.73 34.06 1.78
N ASN A 213 25.94 34.25 2.31
CA ASN A 213 26.54 35.57 2.55
C ASN A 213 25.63 36.52 3.36
N ASP A 214 25.00 36.00 4.41
CA ASP A 214 24.06 36.74 5.27
C ASP A 214 22.83 37.29 4.51
N GLY A 215 22.48 36.71 3.36
CA GLY A 215 21.24 36.99 2.63
C GLY A 215 20.00 36.63 3.45
N THR A 216 18.97 37.47 3.37
CA THR A 216 17.69 37.21 4.06
C THR A 216 16.81 36.34 3.18
N CYS A 217 16.45 35.15 3.67
CA CYS A 217 15.52 34.26 2.96
C CYS A 217 14.08 34.78 3.07
N ARG A 218 13.36 34.72 1.95
CA ARG A 218 11.93 34.93 1.86
C ARG A 218 11.29 33.66 1.33
N ASP A 219 10.39 33.14 2.14
CA ASP A 219 9.59 31.96 1.85
C ASP A 219 8.56 32.23 0.74
N GLY A 220 8.15 31.18 0.04
CA GLY A 220 7.17 31.25 -1.03
C GLY A 220 6.70 29.87 -1.46
N VAL A 221 5.55 29.77 -2.11
CA VAL A 221 4.97 28.45 -2.41
C VAL A 221 5.89 27.63 -3.33
N ASN A 222 6.41 26.51 -2.83
CA ASN A 222 7.32 25.61 -3.54
C ASN A 222 8.59 26.33 -4.06
N SER A 223 8.98 27.44 -3.43
CA SER A 223 10.08 28.29 -3.88
C SER A 223 10.54 29.27 -2.82
N TYR A 224 11.82 29.64 -2.81
CA TYR A 224 12.31 30.71 -1.96
C TYR A 224 12.97 31.81 -2.79
N ALA A 225 13.12 32.98 -2.17
CA ALA A 225 13.89 34.09 -2.73
C ALA A 225 14.88 34.63 -1.70
N CYS A 226 16.14 34.79 -2.10
CA CYS A 226 17.16 35.41 -1.27
C CYS A 226 17.25 36.92 -1.54
N VAL A 227 17.13 37.72 -0.49
CA VAL A 227 17.44 39.14 -0.53
C VAL A 227 18.90 39.33 -0.19
N CYS A 228 19.71 39.57 -1.23
CA CYS A 228 21.15 39.77 -1.10
C CYS A 228 21.50 41.08 -0.38
N VAL A 229 22.55 41.03 0.43
CA VAL A 229 23.18 42.23 0.98
C VAL A 229 24.00 42.96 -0.09
N PHE A 230 24.29 44.25 0.13
CA PHE A 230 24.99 45.08 -0.86
C PHE A 230 26.33 44.46 -1.29
N GLY A 231 26.54 44.34 -2.61
CA GLY A 231 27.73 43.73 -3.20
C GLY A 231 27.61 42.24 -3.56
N TYR A 232 26.46 41.62 -3.29
CA TYR A 232 26.15 40.24 -3.67
C TYR A 232 24.94 40.17 -4.61
N ASP A 233 24.93 39.16 -5.47
CA ASP A 233 23.82 38.79 -6.36
C ASP A 233 23.70 37.27 -6.47
N GLY A 234 22.61 36.79 -7.08
CA GLY A 234 22.36 35.36 -7.28
C GLY A 234 21.02 34.90 -6.69
N VAL A 235 20.80 33.58 -6.72
CA VAL A 235 19.57 32.94 -6.23
C VAL A 235 19.70 32.40 -4.81
N ASN A 236 20.93 32.26 -4.30
CA ASN A 236 21.26 31.74 -2.97
C ASN A 236 22.22 32.69 -2.26
#